data_AF-A0A5B8ILA5-F1
#
_entry.id   AF-A0A5B8ILA5-F1
#
_cell.length_a   1.000
_cell.length_b   1.000
_cell.length_c   1.000
_cell.angle_alpha   90.00
_cell.angle_beta   90.00
_cell.angle_gamma   90.00
#
_symmetry.space_group_name_H-M   'P 1'
#
loop_
_entity.id
_entity.type
_entity.pdbx_description
1 polymer ?
#
loop_
_entity_poly.entity_id
_entity_poly.type
_entity_poly.pdbx_seq_one_letter_code
_entity_poly.pdbx_strand_id
1 'polypeptide(L)'
;MKIPVGLLLVVLAMLMLSGCVGATPDGQPGPQDIFEKSRNSDRAPSAFHDDVQRESCGEITLAQGEQIPAEAIDCMDAATGERKAELAVLSPTTEGDPIITYYRTSADTSGIEMFSNGEYDKFGSRDWWHAMCPKSMTRLVREGCPK
;
A
#
# COMPACT_ATOMS: atom_id res chain seq x y z
N MET A 1 67.16 29.21 -14.02
CA MET A 1 66.54 29.71 -15.28
C MET A 1 65.50 28.67 -15.70
N LYS A 2 64.19 28.88 -15.92
CA LYS A 2 63.19 29.96 -15.76
C LYS A 2 61.81 29.23 -15.79
N ILE A 3 60.83 29.65 -14.97
CA ILE A 3 59.42 29.20 -14.98
C ILE A 3 58.60 30.17 -15.87
N PRO A 4 57.53 29.73 -16.56
CA PRO A 4 56.17 30.24 -16.29
C PRO A 4 55.12 29.10 -16.26
N VAL A 5 54.20 29.00 -15.29
CA VAL A 5 53.01 29.82 -14.95
C VAL A 5 51.81 29.56 -15.87
N GLY A 6 50.71 29.10 -15.24
CA GLY A 6 49.36 28.93 -15.78
C GLY A 6 48.66 27.79 -15.03
N LEU A 7 48.35 27.89 -13.73
CA LEU A 7 47.25 28.62 -13.11
C LEU A 7 45.87 28.28 -13.70
N LEU A 8 45.16 27.32 -13.07
CA LEU A 8 43.74 27.50 -12.73
C LEU A 8 43.30 26.52 -11.62
N LEU A 9 43.04 27.07 -10.42
CA LEU A 9 42.24 26.48 -9.35
C LEU A 9 40.74 26.54 -9.72
N VAL A 10 39.94 25.52 -9.39
CA VAL A 10 38.52 25.64 -8.94
C VAL A 10 38.14 24.32 -8.19
N VAL A 11 38.14 24.27 -6.85
CA VAL A 11 37.03 24.44 -5.87
C VAL A 11 36.17 23.19 -5.57
N LEU A 12 36.18 22.90 -4.27
CA LEU A 12 35.37 22.04 -3.38
C LEU A 12 33.85 22.03 -3.64
N ALA A 13 33.18 20.88 -3.45
CA ALA A 13 31.74 20.84 -3.14
C ALA A 13 31.37 19.67 -2.22
N MET A 14 30.80 20.01 -1.07
CA MET A 14 30.31 19.14 0.00
C MET A 14 29.07 18.35 -0.43
N LEU A 15 29.01 17.06 -0.08
CA LEU A 15 27.81 16.22 -0.17
C LEU A 15 26.92 16.48 1.06
N MET A 16 25.93 17.36 0.91
CA MET A 16 24.81 17.51 1.84
C MET A 16 23.72 16.50 1.45
N LEU A 17 23.53 15.45 2.26
CA LEU A 17 22.35 14.58 2.16
C LEU A 17 21.12 15.34 2.71
N SER A 18 20.42 16.07 1.86
CA SER A 18 19.05 16.54 2.15
C SER A 18 18.08 15.37 1.96
N GLY A 19 17.51 14.87 3.05
CA GLY A 19 16.35 13.99 3.02
C GLY A 19 15.11 14.79 2.70
N CYS A 20 14.49 14.53 1.55
CA CYS A 20 13.17 15.08 1.22
C CYS A 20 12.11 14.36 2.06
N VAL A 21 11.50 15.08 3.01
CA VAL A 21 10.19 14.73 3.57
C VAL A 21 9.17 14.80 2.44
N GLY A 22 8.52 13.68 2.14
CA GLY A 22 7.56 13.53 1.05
C GLY A 22 6.18 14.09 1.39
N ALA A 23 6.06 15.40 1.56
CA ALA A 23 4.76 16.06 1.51
C ALA A 23 4.43 16.38 0.04
N THR A 24 3.23 16.02 -0.42
CA THR A 24 2.72 16.50 -1.72
C THR A 24 2.52 18.03 -1.67
N PRO A 25 2.51 18.75 -2.81
CA PRO A 25 2.41 20.22 -2.84
C PRO A 25 1.22 20.81 -2.06
N ASP A 26 0.16 20.02 -1.83
CA ASP A 26 -1.06 20.42 -1.12
C ASP A 26 -1.04 20.08 0.38
N GLY A 27 0.08 19.59 0.92
CA GLY A 27 0.23 19.22 2.34
C GLY A 27 -0.50 17.94 2.73
N GLN A 28 -1.03 17.19 1.76
CA GLN A 28 -1.67 15.91 1.98
C GLN A 28 -0.60 14.81 2.15
N PRO A 29 -0.74 13.89 3.14
CA PRO A 29 0.20 12.78 3.32
C PRO A 29 0.37 11.99 2.02
N GLY A 30 1.59 11.57 1.72
CA GLY A 30 1.83 10.73 0.56
C GLY A 30 1.15 9.37 0.70
N PRO A 31 0.92 8.62 -0.39
CA PRO A 31 0.31 7.29 -0.33
C PRO A 31 1.02 6.33 0.64
N GLN A 32 2.35 6.38 0.70
CA GLN A 32 3.17 5.61 1.65
C GLN A 32 2.85 5.94 3.11
N ASP A 33 2.67 7.23 3.45
CA ASP A 33 2.29 7.63 4.81
C ASP A 33 0.91 7.11 5.19
N ILE A 34 0.01 6.98 4.20
CA ILE A 34 -1.36 6.49 4.41
C ILE A 34 -1.36 4.99 4.66
N PHE A 35 -0.58 4.20 3.92
CA PHE A 35 -0.43 2.76 4.19
C PHE A 35 0.11 2.50 5.59
N GLU A 36 1.16 3.21 6.00
CA GLU A 36 1.76 3.05 7.32
C GLU A 36 0.79 3.44 8.45
N LYS A 37 0.09 4.58 8.31
CA LYS A 37 -0.93 5.00 9.29
C LYS A 37 -2.09 4.00 9.37
N SER A 38 -2.52 3.49 8.22
CA SER A 38 -3.61 2.50 8.14
C SER A 38 -3.20 1.19 8.82
N ARG A 39 -1.98 0.71 8.55
CA ARG A 39 -1.44 -0.52 9.10
C ARG A 39 -1.33 -0.47 10.63
N ASN A 40 -1.00 0.69 11.19
CA ASN A 40 -0.87 0.90 12.63
C ASN A 40 -2.14 1.45 13.30
N SER A 41 -3.30 1.37 12.66
CA SER A 41 -4.52 1.89 13.27
C SER A 41 -4.98 1.06 14.47
N ASP A 42 -5.24 1.74 15.58
CA ASP A 42 -5.89 1.18 16.78
C ASP A 42 -7.37 0.79 16.53
N ARG A 43 -7.96 1.24 15.42
CA ARG A 43 -9.35 0.91 15.05
C ARG A 43 -9.44 -0.30 14.12
N ALA A 44 -8.31 -0.85 13.69
CA ALA A 44 -8.31 -2.05 12.88
C ALA A 44 -8.93 -3.23 13.66
N PRO A 45 -9.69 -4.11 13.00
CA PRO A 45 -10.21 -5.33 13.64
C PRO A 45 -9.06 -6.14 14.25
N SER A 46 -9.29 -6.82 15.37
CA SER A 46 -8.23 -7.59 16.04
C SER A 46 -7.59 -8.65 15.14
N ALA A 47 -8.37 -9.23 14.21
CA ALA A 47 -7.88 -10.18 13.21
C ALA A 47 -6.88 -9.57 12.21
N PHE A 48 -6.84 -8.25 12.07
CA PHE A 48 -5.86 -7.55 11.25
C PHE A 48 -4.46 -7.54 11.89
N HIS A 49 -4.36 -7.64 13.22
CA HIS A 49 -3.09 -7.62 13.94
C HIS A 49 -2.68 -9.03 14.39
N ASP A 50 -2.94 -10.04 13.55
CA ASP A 50 -2.48 -11.41 13.81
C ASP A 50 -0.94 -11.54 13.71
N ASP A 51 -0.39 -12.62 14.26
CA ASP A 51 1.05 -12.90 14.24
C ASP A 51 1.51 -13.61 12.94
N VAL A 52 0.63 -13.73 11.93
CA VAL A 52 0.91 -14.49 10.71
C VAL A 52 1.70 -13.63 9.73
N GLN A 53 2.97 -13.97 9.57
CA GLN A 53 3.83 -13.38 8.57
C GLN A 53 3.32 -13.69 7.15
N ARG A 54 3.18 -12.66 6.33
CA ARG A 54 2.70 -12.73 4.95
C ARG A 54 3.72 -12.11 4.01
N GLU A 55 4.03 -12.81 2.93
CA GLU A 55 4.82 -12.29 1.82
C GLU A 55 4.04 -11.16 1.14
N SER A 56 4.72 -10.07 0.78
CA SER A 56 4.05 -8.95 0.11
C SER A 56 3.86 -9.25 -1.38
N CYS A 57 2.63 -9.11 -1.86
CA CYS A 57 2.27 -8.99 -3.26
C CYS A 57 2.19 -7.53 -3.74
N GLY A 58 2.65 -6.60 -2.90
CA GLY A 58 2.78 -5.18 -3.21
C GLY A 58 1.87 -4.27 -2.40
N GLU A 59 2.19 -2.98 -2.47
CA GLU A 59 1.32 -1.87 -2.05
C GLU A 59 1.02 -1.01 -3.28
N ILE A 60 -0.24 -0.92 -3.66
CA ILE A 60 -0.67 -0.35 -4.94
C ILE A 60 -1.54 0.86 -4.70
N THR A 61 -1.17 1.98 -5.31
CA THR A 61 -2.01 3.18 -5.36
C THR A 61 -2.69 3.23 -6.72
N LEU A 62 -4.02 3.19 -6.73
CA LEU A 62 -4.85 3.28 -7.91
C LEU A 62 -5.40 4.69 -8.07
N ALA A 63 -5.42 5.22 -9.29
CA ALA A 63 -6.25 6.35 -9.66
C ALA A 63 -7.72 5.92 -9.81
N GLN A 64 -8.62 6.90 -9.91
CA GLN A 64 -10.05 6.63 -10.06
C GLN A 64 -10.33 5.84 -11.34
N GLY A 65 -10.98 4.67 -11.20
CA GLY A 65 -11.31 3.78 -12.31
C GLY A 65 -10.19 2.81 -12.72
N GLU A 66 -9.02 2.87 -12.10
CA GLU A 66 -7.96 1.89 -12.32
C GLU A 66 -8.29 0.54 -11.66
N GLN A 67 -7.68 -0.51 -12.20
CA GLN A 67 -7.85 -1.88 -11.73
C GLN A 67 -6.57 -2.37 -11.07
N ILE A 68 -6.70 -3.34 -10.17
CA ILE A 68 -5.54 -4.03 -9.58
C ILE A 68 -4.77 -4.71 -10.73
N PRO A 69 -3.45 -4.46 -10.86
CA PRO A 69 -2.62 -5.09 -11.88
C PRO A 69 -2.66 -6.62 -11.83
N ALA A 70 -2.60 -7.26 -13.00
CA ALA A 70 -2.70 -8.71 -13.12
C ALA A 70 -1.59 -9.43 -12.34
N GLU A 71 -0.37 -8.87 -12.31
CA GLU A 71 0.76 -9.42 -11.58
C GLU A 71 0.52 -9.53 -10.06
N ALA A 72 -0.23 -8.59 -9.49
CA ALA A 72 -0.58 -8.60 -8.07
C ALA A 72 -1.68 -9.63 -7.77
N ILE A 73 -2.63 -9.79 -8.70
CA ILE A 73 -3.66 -10.83 -8.65
C ILE A 73 -2.99 -12.22 -8.73
N ASP A 74 -2.11 -12.41 -9.70
CA ASP A 74 -1.37 -13.66 -9.91
C ASP A 74 -0.50 -14.00 -8.69
N CYS A 75 0.14 -13.00 -8.06
CA CYS A 75 0.90 -13.20 -6.83
C CYS A 75 0.03 -13.75 -5.69
N MET A 76 -1.15 -13.14 -5.46
CA MET A 76 -2.09 -13.58 -4.43
C MET A 76 -2.66 -14.97 -4.72
N ASP A 77 -3.03 -15.23 -5.98
CA ASP A 77 -3.57 -16.51 -6.40
C ASP A 77 -2.54 -17.64 -6.25
N ALA A 78 -1.29 -17.39 -6.61
CA ALA A 78 -0.19 -18.33 -6.42
C ALA A 78 0.15 -18.60 -4.95
N ALA A 79 -0.30 -17.78 -4.01
CA ALA A 79 -0.10 -18.01 -2.58
C ALA A 79 -1.20 -18.89 -1.96
N THR A 80 -2.37 -18.97 -2.59
CA THR A 80 -3.53 -19.66 -2.02
C THR A 80 -3.22 -21.14 -1.72
N GLY A 81 -3.27 -21.51 -0.43
CA GLY A 81 -3.14 -22.89 0.04
C GLY A 81 -1.72 -23.34 0.43
N GLU A 82 -0.69 -22.64 -0.02
CA GLU A 82 0.71 -23.05 0.19
C GLU A 82 1.56 -21.97 0.87
N ARG A 83 1.30 -20.70 0.58
CA ARG A 83 2.01 -19.56 1.15
C ARG A 83 1.03 -18.60 1.83
N LYS A 84 1.56 -17.73 2.66
CA LYS A 84 0.80 -16.64 3.25
C LYS A 84 1.20 -15.36 2.53
N ALA A 85 0.25 -14.64 1.96
CA ALA A 85 0.51 -13.42 1.20
C ALA A 85 -0.47 -12.29 1.54
N GLU A 86 -0.01 -11.06 1.33
CA GLU A 86 -0.78 -9.82 1.51
C GLU A 86 -0.60 -8.90 0.31
N LEU A 87 -1.70 -8.32 -0.16
CA LEU A 87 -1.74 -7.20 -1.10
C LEU A 87 -2.46 -6.02 -0.44
N ALA A 88 -1.84 -4.84 -0.42
CA ALA A 88 -2.50 -3.61 0.03
C ALA A 88 -2.81 -2.70 -1.15
N VAL A 89 -4.05 -2.18 -1.21
CA VAL A 89 -4.52 -1.32 -2.30
C VAL A 89 -5.12 -0.06 -1.74
N LEU A 90 -4.57 1.10 -2.13
CA LEU A 90 -5.18 2.40 -1.91
C LEU A 90 -5.94 2.79 -3.17
N SER A 91 -7.24 3.05 -3.04
CA SER A 91 -8.07 3.57 -4.13
C SER A 91 -8.92 4.75 -3.65
N PRO A 92 -9.14 5.78 -4.47
CA PRO A 92 -10.00 6.89 -4.11
C PRO A 92 -11.49 6.50 -4.18
N THR A 93 -12.31 7.13 -3.34
CA THR A 93 -13.76 7.17 -3.50
C THR A 93 -14.17 7.98 -4.74
N THR A 94 -15.48 8.16 -4.94
CA THR A 94 -15.98 9.05 -6.01
C THR A 94 -15.55 10.50 -5.74
N GLU A 95 -15.55 10.92 -4.48
CA GLU A 95 -15.18 12.24 -3.98
C GLU A 95 -13.66 12.44 -3.87
N GLY A 96 -12.88 11.38 -4.06
CA GLY A 96 -11.41 11.42 -4.06
C GLY A 96 -10.76 11.12 -2.70
N ASP A 97 -11.52 10.79 -1.67
CA ASP A 97 -10.95 10.40 -0.38
C ASP A 97 -10.37 8.97 -0.45
N PRO A 98 -9.25 8.68 0.22
CA PRO A 98 -8.60 7.39 0.08
C PRO A 98 -9.27 6.32 0.94
N ILE A 99 -9.41 5.12 0.38
CA ILE A 99 -9.73 3.88 1.09
C ILE A 99 -8.57 2.92 0.89
N ILE A 100 -8.11 2.26 1.97
CA ILE A 100 -7.08 1.24 1.91
C ILE A 100 -7.75 -0.11 2.08
N THR A 101 -7.53 -1.04 1.16
CA THR A 101 -8.03 -2.41 1.26
C THR A 101 -6.86 -3.38 1.27
N TYR A 102 -6.77 -4.20 2.32
CA TYR A 102 -5.82 -5.28 2.44
C TYR A 102 -6.50 -6.60 2.07
N TYR A 103 -5.91 -7.31 1.12
CA TYR A 103 -6.26 -8.67 0.76
C TYR A 103 -5.21 -9.60 1.34
N ARG A 104 -5.62 -10.54 2.18
CA ARG A 104 -4.73 -11.48 2.86
C ARG A 104 -5.19 -12.90 2.61
N THR A 105 -4.27 -13.81 2.33
CA THR A 105 -4.60 -15.23 2.49
C THR A 105 -4.97 -15.49 3.95
N SER A 106 -6.08 -16.18 4.21
CA SER A 106 -6.57 -16.43 5.57
C SER A 106 -5.55 -17.22 6.40
N ALA A 107 -5.43 -16.89 7.68
CA ALA A 107 -4.59 -17.63 8.62
C ALA A 107 -5.07 -19.08 8.80
N ASP A 108 -6.37 -19.24 9.07
CA ASP A 108 -6.97 -20.49 9.57
C ASP A 108 -7.72 -21.29 8.50
N THR A 109 -8.13 -20.65 7.42
CA THR A 109 -9.01 -21.26 6.41
C THR A 109 -8.46 -21.14 5.00
N SER A 110 -9.04 -21.90 4.06
CA SER A 110 -8.83 -21.64 2.64
C SER A 110 -9.69 -20.44 2.22
N GLY A 111 -9.07 -19.30 1.93
CA GLY A 111 -9.82 -18.07 1.64
C GLY A 111 -8.93 -16.83 1.54
N ILE A 112 -9.54 -15.75 1.06
CA ILE A 112 -8.98 -14.40 1.15
C ILE A 112 -9.77 -13.64 2.22
N GLU A 113 -9.07 -13.08 3.20
CA GLU A 113 -9.60 -12.07 4.11
C GLU A 113 -9.39 -10.69 3.51
N MET A 114 -10.46 -9.89 3.52
CA MET A 114 -10.41 -8.51 3.07
C MET A 114 -10.66 -7.59 4.25
N PHE A 115 -9.74 -6.67 4.47
CA PHE A 115 -9.86 -5.61 5.47
C PHE A 115 -9.86 -4.27 4.75
N SER A 116 -10.98 -3.55 4.80
CA SER A 116 -11.12 -2.23 4.21
C SER A 116 -11.09 -1.18 5.31
N ASN A 117 -10.13 -0.27 5.22
CA ASN A 117 -9.97 0.89 6.08
C ASN A 117 -10.57 2.12 5.37
N GLY A 118 -11.74 2.55 5.84
CA GLY A 118 -12.40 3.77 5.39
C GLY A 118 -12.12 4.99 6.26
N GLU A 119 -11.19 4.96 7.21
CA GLU A 119 -10.96 6.04 8.18
C GLU A 119 -10.70 7.42 7.57
N TYR A 120 -10.15 7.42 6.36
CA TYR A 120 -9.76 8.60 5.60
C TYR A 120 -10.85 9.07 4.62
N ASP A 121 -11.96 8.33 4.50
CA ASP A 121 -13.15 8.70 3.73
C ASP A 121 -14.02 9.69 4.54
N LYS A 122 -13.90 10.99 4.25
CA LYS A 122 -14.56 12.03 5.06
C LYS A 122 -16.08 11.96 5.01
N PHE A 123 -16.63 11.39 3.93
CA PHE A 123 -18.07 11.33 3.67
C PHE A 123 -18.67 9.94 3.90
N GLY A 124 -17.84 8.89 4.04
CA GLY A 124 -18.25 7.53 4.37
C GLY A 124 -18.41 7.25 5.86
N SER A 125 -18.43 5.95 6.21
CA SER A 125 -18.59 5.49 7.61
C SER A 125 -17.40 5.82 8.49
N ARG A 126 -16.23 6.10 7.88
CA ARG A 126 -14.96 6.33 8.57
C ARG A 126 -14.51 5.15 9.42
N ASP A 127 -14.93 3.95 9.07
CA ASP A 127 -14.73 2.75 9.86
C ASP A 127 -14.00 1.65 9.09
N TRP A 128 -13.59 0.61 9.81
CA TRP A 128 -13.07 -0.61 9.22
C TRP A 128 -14.20 -1.57 8.85
N TRP A 129 -13.96 -2.34 7.81
CA TRP A 129 -14.79 -3.46 7.42
C TRP A 129 -13.94 -4.69 7.18
N HIS A 130 -14.37 -5.85 7.68
CA HIS A 130 -13.71 -7.13 7.49
C HIS A 130 -14.69 -8.11 6.89
N ALA A 131 -14.24 -8.85 5.87
CA ALA A 131 -15.02 -9.89 5.23
C ALA A 131 -14.14 -11.07 4.83
N MET A 132 -14.75 -12.26 4.85
CA MET A 132 -14.17 -13.47 4.27
C MET A 132 -14.68 -13.62 2.84
N CYS A 133 -13.75 -13.63 1.89
CA CYS A 133 -14.04 -13.61 0.47
C CYS A 133 -13.78 -14.99 -0.16
N PRO A 134 -14.22 -15.20 -1.43
CA PRO A 134 -13.96 -16.44 -2.14
C PRO A 134 -12.46 -16.80 -2.21
N LYS A 135 -12.15 -18.08 -2.46
CA LYS A 135 -10.82 -18.66 -2.27
C LYS A 135 -9.70 -18.11 -3.16
N SER A 136 -9.97 -17.23 -4.12
CA SER A 136 -8.94 -16.64 -4.98
C SER A 136 -9.21 -15.18 -5.26
N MET A 137 -8.14 -14.41 -5.47
CA MET A 137 -8.15 -13.00 -5.82
C MET A 137 -8.81 -12.79 -7.19
N THR A 138 -8.52 -13.66 -8.17
CA THR A 138 -9.23 -13.63 -9.47
C THR A 138 -10.74 -13.68 -9.32
N ARG A 139 -11.23 -14.55 -8.41
CA ARG A 139 -12.67 -14.68 -8.17
C ARG A 139 -13.21 -13.47 -7.42
N LEU A 140 -12.48 -12.97 -6.44
CA LEU A 140 -12.81 -11.76 -5.69
C LEU A 140 -12.99 -10.56 -6.61
N VAL A 141 -12.06 -10.29 -7.52
CA VAL A 141 -12.11 -9.11 -8.41
C VAL A 141 -13.31 -9.18 -9.36
N ARG A 142 -13.74 -10.38 -9.78
CA ARG A 142 -14.87 -10.57 -10.69
C ARG A 142 -16.24 -10.54 -9.98
N GLU A 143 -16.34 -11.21 -8.85
CA GLU A 143 -17.62 -11.48 -8.17
C GLU A 143 -17.86 -10.59 -6.96
N GLY A 144 -16.83 -9.88 -6.50
CA GLY A 144 -16.84 -9.15 -5.24
C GLY A 144 -16.71 -10.04 -4.01
N CYS A 145 -16.70 -9.41 -2.85
CA CYS A 145 -16.78 -10.08 -1.56
C CYS A 145 -18.20 -9.88 -0.99
N PRO A 146 -18.88 -10.94 -0.51
CA PRO A 146 -20.18 -10.78 0.11
C PRO A 146 -20.08 -9.85 1.32
N LYS A 147 -21.02 -8.89 1.39
CA LYS A 147 -21.21 -8.00 2.55
C LYS A 147 -22.12 -8.64 3.59
#